data_AF-A0A2E8CNM6-F1
#
_entry.id   AF-A0A2E8CNM6-F1
#
_cell.length_a   1.000
_cell.length_b   1.000
_cell.length_c   1.000
_cell.angle_alpha   90.00
_cell.angle_beta   90.00
_cell.angle_gamma   90.00
#
_symmetry.space_group_name_H-M   'P 1'
#
loop_
_entity.id
_entity.type
_entity.pdbx_description
1 polymer ?
#
loop_
_entity_poly.entity_id
_entity_poly.type
_entity_poly.pdbx_seq_one_letter_code
_entity_poly.pdbx_strand_id
1 'polypeptide(L)'
;RTVKSLPPGVEFQILFFSGPSWFVGEYDRKKTHADWTRHAGGGNFWEFMGGDPKKWPKVKYLKATPSTLRRVADMIQETPMVGGTDWRDPLKMAMTMQPDVIYFMTDGAVGKHPEKKPVVEDVLDFNRTQSKAKINSICFMVLKAYENLKELADKTRGEFTLVTENGEILRGRDVEKLANK
;
A
#
# COMPACT_ATOMS: atom_id res chain seq x y z
N ARG A 1 -1.53 -9.73 -11.84
CA ARG A 1 -0.13 -9.91 -12.29
C ARG A 1 0.70 -10.16 -11.05
N THR A 2 1.68 -11.07 -11.08
CA THR A 2 2.53 -11.37 -9.93
C THR A 2 3.86 -10.63 -10.06
N VAL A 3 4.60 -10.46 -8.97
CA VAL A 3 5.95 -9.86 -9.01
C VAL A 3 6.87 -10.64 -9.95
N LYS A 4 6.70 -11.98 -10.01
CA LYS A 4 7.46 -12.85 -10.92
C LYS A 4 7.25 -12.54 -12.40
N SER A 5 6.18 -11.84 -12.77
CA SER A 5 5.86 -11.47 -14.16
C SER A 5 6.24 -10.03 -14.53
N LEU A 6 7.05 -9.34 -13.71
CA LEU A 6 7.53 -8.01 -14.07
C LEU A 6 8.44 -8.09 -15.30
N PRO A 7 8.25 -7.20 -16.31
CA PRO A 7 9.09 -7.19 -17.50
C PRO A 7 10.56 -6.92 -17.16
N PRO A 8 11.51 -7.52 -17.91
CA PRO A 8 12.93 -7.17 -17.78
C PRO A 8 13.15 -5.66 -17.96
N GLY A 9 14.04 -5.09 -17.15
CA GLY A 9 14.37 -3.67 -17.21
C GLY A 9 13.45 -2.73 -16.43
N VAL A 10 12.32 -3.23 -15.90
CA VAL A 10 11.50 -2.45 -14.97
C VAL A 10 12.23 -2.29 -13.63
N GLU A 11 12.22 -1.06 -13.13
CA GLU A 11 12.63 -0.73 -11.78
C GLU A 11 11.40 -0.77 -10.86
N PHE A 12 11.52 -1.42 -9.71
CA PHE A 12 10.40 -1.63 -8.81
C PHE A 12 10.87 -1.67 -7.35
N GLN A 13 9.96 -1.45 -6.43
CA GLN A 13 10.20 -1.63 -5.01
C GLN A 13 8.93 -2.17 -4.37
N ILE A 14 9.07 -2.89 -3.26
CA ILE A 14 7.96 -3.39 -2.47
C ILE A 14 8.06 -2.79 -1.08
N LEU A 15 6.97 -2.14 -0.68
CA LEU A 15 6.72 -1.70 0.68
C LEU A 15 5.69 -2.64 1.29
N PHE A 16 6.06 -3.33 2.36
CA PHE A 16 5.12 -4.05 3.20
C PHE A 16 4.52 -3.08 4.21
N PHE A 17 3.20 -3.15 4.42
CA PHE A 17 2.51 -2.41 5.45
C PHE A 17 1.54 -3.36 6.16
N SER A 18 1.86 -3.67 7.42
CA SER A 18 1.11 -4.61 8.25
C SER A 18 1.60 -4.34 9.67
N GLY A 19 1.34 -3.16 10.20
CA GLY A 19 2.05 -2.65 11.37
C GLY A 19 3.06 -1.56 11.01
N PRO A 20 4.30 -1.56 11.55
CA PRO A 20 5.39 -0.80 10.94
C PRO A 20 5.50 -1.15 9.46
N SER A 21 5.85 -0.18 8.62
CA SER A 21 6.11 -0.42 7.20
C SER A 21 7.61 -0.50 6.92
N TRP A 22 7.96 -1.31 5.92
CA TRP A 22 9.35 -1.48 5.51
C TRP A 22 9.46 -1.82 4.04
N PHE A 23 10.59 -1.46 3.47
CA PHE A 23 10.93 -1.79 2.09
C PHE A 23 11.74 -3.07 2.00
N VAL A 24 11.64 -3.75 0.86
CA VAL A 24 12.53 -4.87 0.57
C VAL A 24 13.98 -4.40 0.54
N GLY A 25 14.83 -5.10 1.28
CA GLY A 25 16.27 -4.82 1.37
C GLY A 25 16.68 -3.88 2.51
N GLU A 26 15.72 -3.26 3.19
CA GLU A 26 15.96 -2.44 4.39
C GLU A 26 15.44 -3.08 5.69
N TYR A 27 14.91 -4.31 5.60
CA TYR A 27 14.29 -4.96 6.74
C TYR A 27 15.32 -5.40 7.79
N ASP A 28 15.44 -4.60 8.84
CA ASP A 28 15.96 -5.02 10.15
C ASP A 28 14.81 -4.98 11.15
N ARG A 29 14.14 -6.14 11.34
CA ARG A 29 12.99 -6.31 12.24
C ARG A 29 13.20 -5.71 13.64
N LYS A 30 14.44 -5.66 14.15
CA LYS A 30 14.74 -5.10 15.48
C LYS A 30 14.79 -3.57 15.47
N LYS A 31 15.27 -2.95 14.39
CA LYS A 31 15.32 -1.49 14.23
C LYS A 31 14.00 -0.91 13.73
N THR A 32 13.29 -1.62 12.86
CA THR A 32 12.03 -1.18 12.25
C THR A 32 10.91 -0.95 13.27
N HIS A 33 10.98 -1.45 14.51
CA HIS A 33 9.98 -1.09 15.53
C HIS A 33 10.35 0.16 16.35
N ALA A 34 11.63 0.54 16.41
CA ALA A 34 12.08 1.65 17.26
C ALA A 34 11.65 3.03 16.71
N ASP A 35 11.60 3.15 15.39
CA ASP A 35 11.22 4.38 14.69
C ASP A 35 9.70 4.52 14.52
N TRP A 36 8.92 3.50 14.90
CA TRP A 36 7.47 3.50 14.74
C TRP A 36 6.76 3.60 16.09
N THR A 37 5.85 4.57 16.18
CA THR A 37 4.97 4.69 17.34
C THR A 37 3.63 4.03 17.03
N ARG A 38 3.19 3.11 17.90
CA ARG A 38 1.85 2.53 17.82
C ARG A 38 0.89 3.43 18.59
N HIS A 39 -0.20 3.83 17.93
CA HIS A 39 -1.27 4.60 18.57
C HIS A 39 -2.45 3.69 18.88
N ALA A 40 -2.79 3.57 20.17
CA ALA A 40 -3.93 2.81 20.65
C ALA A 40 -5.15 3.75 20.79
N GLY A 41 -6.10 3.61 19.86
CA GLY A 41 -7.35 4.39 19.83
C GLY A 41 -7.92 4.45 18.41
N GLY A 42 -9.20 4.10 18.22
CA GLY A 42 -9.95 4.32 16.97
C GLY A 42 -9.52 3.55 15.71
N GLY A 43 -8.42 2.79 15.72
CA GLY A 43 -7.98 2.06 14.51
C GLY A 43 -6.66 1.29 14.55
N ASN A 44 -5.89 1.32 15.65
CA ASN A 44 -4.54 0.71 15.73
C ASN A 44 -3.67 1.08 14.51
N PHE A 45 -3.19 2.33 14.46
CA PHE A 45 -2.28 2.75 13.40
C PHE A 45 -0.85 2.89 13.92
N TRP A 46 0.08 2.89 12.97
CA TRP A 46 1.50 3.07 13.20
C TRP A 46 1.95 4.32 12.47
N GLU A 47 2.77 5.12 13.14
CA GLU A 47 3.31 6.36 12.60
C GLU A 47 4.84 6.33 12.67
N PHE A 48 5.51 6.59 11.55
CA PHE A 48 6.97 6.59 11.49
C PHE A 48 7.52 7.95 11.91
N MET A 49 8.34 7.99 12.96
CA MET A 49 9.08 9.17 13.41
C MET A 49 8.22 10.45 13.53
N GLY A 50 6.99 10.30 14.02
CA GLY A 50 6.02 11.41 14.18
C GLY A 50 5.39 11.90 12.88
N GLY A 51 5.41 11.08 11.82
CA GLY A 51 4.78 11.38 10.54
C GLY A 51 5.55 12.36 9.66
N ASP A 52 6.83 12.65 9.98
CA ASP A 52 7.66 13.59 9.21
C ASP A 52 8.25 12.93 7.94
N PRO A 53 7.79 13.32 6.73
CA PRO A 53 8.26 12.71 5.49
C PRO A 53 9.76 12.89 5.24
N LYS A 54 10.41 13.89 5.86
CA LYS A 54 11.85 14.13 5.72
C LYS A 54 12.71 13.06 6.40
N LYS A 55 12.12 12.34 7.37
CA LYS A 55 12.79 11.29 8.15
C LYS A 55 12.58 9.91 7.55
N TRP A 56 11.66 9.76 6.61
CA TRP A 56 11.37 8.47 6.00
C TRP A 56 12.60 7.88 5.29
N PRO A 57 12.75 6.54 5.28
CA PRO A 57 13.87 5.88 4.62
C PRO A 57 13.98 6.27 3.15
N LYS A 58 15.22 6.55 2.71
CA LYS A 58 15.54 6.86 1.31
C LYS A 58 16.04 5.59 0.62
N VAL A 59 15.09 4.86 0.06
CA VAL A 59 15.33 3.58 -0.60
C VAL A 59 15.60 3.75 -2.08
N LYS A 60 16.32 2.80 -2.67
CA LYS A 60 16.49 2.69 -4.12
C LYS A 60 15.48 1.71 -4.71
N TYR A 61 15.13 1.91 -5.97
CA TYR A 61 14.46 0.88 -6.75
C TYR A 61 15.37 -0.34 -6.97
N LEU A 62 14.74 -1.50 -7.02
CA LEU A 62 15.33 -2.78 -7.42
C LEU A 62 15.17 -2.96 -8.92
N LYS A 63 16.12 -3.65 -9.56
CA LYS A 63 15.99 -4.07 -10.96
C LYS A 63 15.30 -5.43 -11.06
N ALA A 64 14.33 -5.56 -11.96
CA ALA A 64 13.61 -6.80 -12.25
C ALA A 64 14.49 -7.84 -12.99
N THR A 65 15.48 -8.39 -12.29
CA THR A 65 16.28 -9.54 -12.75
C THR A 65 15.68 -10.85 -12.23
N PRO A 66 15.90 -12.01 -12.88
CA PRO A 66 15.36 -13.28 -12.41
C PRO A 66 15.75 -13.61 -10.96
N SER A 67 16.98 -13.29 -10.53
CA SER A 67 17.41 -13.52 -9.15
C SER A 67 16.72 -12.58 -8.16
N THR A 68 16.60 -11.29 -8.49
CA THR A 68 15.85 -10.32 -7.68
C THR A 68 14.40 -10.75 -7.53
N LEU A 69 13.73 -11.11 -8.64
CA LEU A 69 12.31 -11.49 -8.63
C LEU A 69 12.05 -12.76 -7.82
N ARG A 70 12.95 -13.76 -7.88
CA ARG A 70 12.89 -14.95 -7.02
C ARG A 70 13.00 -14.57 -5.54
N ARG A 71 14.08 -13.87 -5.17
CA ARG A 71 14.32 -13.44 -3.78
C ARG A 71 13.14 -12.66 -3.22
N VAL A 72 12.60 -11.73 -4.01
CA VAL A 72 11.44 -10.91 -3.61
C VAL A 72 10.19 -11.76 -3.44
N ALA A 73 9.93 -12.70 -4.33
CA ALA A 73 8.79 -13.59 -4.18
C ALA A 73 8.89 -14.43 -2.90
N ASP A 74 10.08 -14.93 -2.56
CA ASP A 74 10.31 -15.71 -1.35
C ASP A 74 10.05 -14.83 -0.11
N MET A 75 10.56 -13.59 -0.09
CA MET A 75 10.28 -12.64 1.00
C MET A 75 8.78 -12.32 1.18
N ILE A 76 8.02 -12.20 0.09
CA ILE A 76 6.56 -12.00 0.17
C ILE A 76 5.88 -13.20 0.84
N GLN A 77 6.33 -14.42 0.54
CA GLN A 77 5.77 -15.64 1.11
C GLN A 77 6.13 -15.85 2.59
N GLU A 78 7.34 -15.44 2.98
CA GLU A 78 7.88 -15.62 4.34
C GLU A 78 7.47 -14.49 5.30
N THR A 79 6.99 -13.35 4.79
CA THR A 79 6.64 -12.20 5.62
C THR A 79 5.44 -12.52 6.52
N PRO A 80 5.58 -12.40 7.86
CA PRO A 80 4.46 -12.63 8.76
C PRO A 80 3.43 -11.51 8.64
N MET A 81 2.16 -11.86 8.75
CA MET A 81 1.09 -10.88 8.90
C MET A 81 1.16 -10.25 10.31
N VAL A 82 1.26 -8.93 10.36
CA VAL A 82 1.36 -8.14 11.59
C VAL A 82 0.25 -7.08 11.65
N GLY A 83 -0.26 -6.76 12.83
CA GLY A 83 -1.49 -5.95 12.96
C GLY A 83 -1.32 -4.47 12.58
N GLY A 84 -2.29 -3.93 11.84
CA GLY A 84 -2.40 -2.50 11.49
C GLY A 84 -2.88 -2.32 10.06
N THR A 85 -3.84 -1.41 9.83
CA THR A 85 -4.52 -1.27 8.53
C THR A 85 -4.45 0.16 7.97
N ASP A 86 -3.90 1.09 8.73
CA ASP A 86 -3.76 2.47 8.28
C ASP A 86 -2.68 2.59 7.21
N TRP A 87 -3.12 2.86 5.98
CA TRP A 87 -2.27 2.90 4.82
C TRP A 87 -1.88 4.32 4.39
N ARG A 88 -2.15 5.37 5.20
CA ARG A 88 -1.75 6.76 4.88
C ARG A 88 -0.24 6.90 4.73
N ASP A 89 0.50 6.68 5.81
CA ASP A 89 1.95 6.83 5.82
C ASP A 89 2.65 5.85 4.85
N PRO A 90 2.26 4.56 4.78
CA PRO A 90 2.87 3.63 3.83
C PRO A 90 2.73 4.11 2.37
N LEU A 91 1.55 4.57 1.95
CA LEU A 91 1.37 5.08 0.60
C LEU A 91 2.18 6.35 0.35
N LYS A 92 2.21 7.27 1.31
CA LYS A 92 3.04 8.47 1.20
C LYS A 92 4.53 8.14 1.14
N MET A 93 5.00 7.15 1.92
CA MET A 93 6.37 6.64 1.84
C MET A 93 6.69 6.08 0.46
N ALA A 94 5.78 5.32 -0.15
CA ALA A 94 5.97 4.86 -1.52
C ALA A 94 6.07 6.04 -2.52
N MET A 95 5.28 7.11 -2.31
CA MET A 95 5.29 8.29 -3.17
C MET A 95 6.59 9.11 -3.09
N THR A 96 7.34 9.08 -1.98
CA THR A 96 8.64 9.78 -1.91
C THR A 96 9.70 9.18 -2.82
N MET A 97 9.49 7.94 -3.29
CA MET A 97 10.32 7.34 -4.34
C MET A 97 10.04 7.90 -5.74
N GLN A 98 9.01 8.73 -5.90
CA GLN A 98 8.53 9.27 -7.19
C GLN A 98 8.15 8.19 -8.22
N PRO A 99 7.27 7.22 -7.88
CA PRO A 99 6.86 6.18 -8.81
C PRO A 99 5.94 6.70 -9.91
N ASP A 100 6.05 6.14 -11.12
CA ASP A 100 5.04 6.33 -12.16
C ASP A 100 3.71 5.66 -11.77
N VAL A 101 3.80 4.47 -11.16
CA VAL A 101 2.67 3.62 -10.83
C VAL A 101 2.86 2.94 -9.48
N ILE A 102 1.79 2.91 -8.69
CA ILE A 102 1.68 2.16 -7.43
C ILE A 102 0.62 1.08 -7.64
N TYR A 103 0.93 -0.16 -7.25
CA TYR A 103 -0.06 -1.22 -7.09
C TYR A 103 -0.25 -1.45 -5.59
N PHE A 104 -1.35 -0.94 -5.06
CA PHE A 104 -1.69 -0.98 -3.65
C PHE A 104 -2.65 -2.13 -3.36
N MET A 105 -2.31 -2.99 -2.41
CA MET A 105 -3.06 -4.20 -2.09
C MET A 105 -3.42 -4.24 -0.61
N THR A 106 -4.69 -4.45 -0.27
CA THR A 106 -5.14 -4.54 1.13
C THR A 106 -6.41 -5.38 1.25
N ASP A 107 -6.54 -6.11 2.35
CA ASP A 107 -7.78 -6.75 2.81
C ASP A 107 -8.46 -5.95 3.93
N GLY A 108 -7.89 -4.80 4.32
CA GLY A 108 -8.40 -4.00 5.44
C GLY A 108 -8.86 -2.59 5.05
N ALA A 109 -9.81 -2.08 5.82
CA ALA A 109 -10.28 -0.69 5.76
C ALA A 109 -9.68 0.16 6.88
N VAL A 110 -9.35 1.42 6.61
CA VAL A 110 -8.88 2.35 7.64
C VAL A 110 -10.06 2.78 8.51
N GLY A 111 -9.85 2.77 9.83
CA GLY A 111 -10.80 3.30 10.80
C GLY A 111 -11.05 4.80 10.60
N LYS A 112 -12.17 5.30 11.15
CA LYS A 112 -12.41 6.74 11.22
C LYS A 112 -11.57 7.34 12.34
N HIS A 113 -10.86 8.43 12.02
CA HIS A 113 -10.04 9.20 12.94
C HIS A 113 -10.54 10.65 12.92
N PRO A 114 -11.48 11.05 13.80
CA PRO A 114 -12.08 12.39 13.79
C PRO A 114 -11.06 13.54 13.84
N GLU A 115 -9.91 13.29 14.45
CA GLU A 115 -8.78 14.20 14.58
C GLU A 115 -7.88 14.26 13.33
N LYS A 116 -8.04 13.33 12.39
CA LYS A 116 -7.26 13.25 11.16
C LYS A 116 -8.10 13.59 9.94
N LYS A 117 -7.42 14.09 8.92
CA LYS A 117 -7.97 14.24 7.58
C LYS A 117 -8.49 12.89 7.05
N PRO A 118 -9.61 12.86 6.29
CA PRO A 118 -10.07 11.65 5.63
C PRO A 118 -8.94 10.97 4.85
N VAL A 119 -8.83 9.65 5.00
CA VAL A 119 -7.68 8.86 4.53
C VAL A 119 -7.38 9.05 3.04
N VAL A 120 -8.41 9.04 2.20
CA VAL A 120 -8.27 9.22 0.74
C VAL A 120 -7.79 10.64 0.42
N GLU A 121 -8.41 11.65 1.03
CA GLU A 121 -8.09 13.05 0.79
C GLU A 121 -6.64 13.37 1.19
N ASP A 122 -6.20 12.86 2.34
CA ASP A 122 -4.82 13.00 2.83
C ASP A 122 -3.78 12.38 1.87
N VAL A 123 -4.04 11.17 1.38
CA VAL A 123 -3.15 10.50 0.43
C VAL A 123 -3.13 11.21 -0.92
N LEU A 124 -4.29 11.68 -1.42
CA LEU A 124 -4.37 12.37 -2.72
C LEU A 124 -3.66 13.72 -2.73
N ASP A 125 -3.75 14.47 -1.64
CA ASP A 125 -3.07 15.75 -1.49
C ASP A 125 -1.55 15.58 -1.51
N PHE A 126 -1.06 14.59 -0.77
CA PHE A 126 0.36 14.24 -0.80
C PHE A 126 0.79 13.78 -2.19
N ASN A 127 0.01 12.90 -2.83
CA ASN A 127 0.32 12.42 -4.18
C ASN A 127 0.46 13.57 -5.19
N ARG A 128 -0.49 14.52 -5.17
CA ARG A 128 -0.52 15.65 -6.10
C ARG A 128 0.70 16.56 -5.98
N THR A 129 1.26 16.69 -4.78
CA THR A 129 2.41 17.55 -4.50
C THR A 129 3.75 16.82 -4.62
N GLN A 130 3.80 15.51 -4.37
CA GLN A 130 5.06 14.77 -4.28
C GLN A 130 5.40 13.86 -5.46
N SER A 131 4.44 13.17 -6.08
CA SER A 131 4.77 12.16 -7.12
C SER A 131 3.88 12.18 -8.34
N LYS A 132 2.58 12.47 -8.17
CA LYS A 132 1.54 12.35 -9.21
C LYS A 132 1.40 10.93 -9.76
N ALA A 133 1.75 9.92 -8.95
CA ALA A 133 1.68 8.51 -9.31
C ALA A 133 0.26 8.06 -9.64
N LYS A 134 0.13 7.15 -10.60
CA LYS A 134 -1.11 6.38 -10.84
C LYS A 134 -1.23 5.29 -9.77
N ILE A 135 -2.33 5.25 -9.01
CA ILE A 135 -2.51 4.24 -7.95
C ILE A 135 -3.57 3.23 -8.39
N ASN A 136 -3.15 2.00 -8.68
CA ASN A 136 -4.07 0.88 -8.87
C ASN A 136 -4.34 0.23 -7.51
N SER A 137 -5.59 0.08 -7.14
CA SER A 137 -6.00 -0.49 -5.85
C SER A 137 -6.56 -1.90 -6.03
N ILE A 138 -6.08 -2.83 -5.20
CA ILE A 138 -6.45 -4.25 -5.21
C ILE A 138 -7.01 -4.57 -3.83
N CYS A 139 -8.32 -4.70 -3.74
CA CYS A 139 -9.03 -5.03 -2.52
C CYS A 139 -9.23 -6.54 -2.43
N PHE A 140 -8.88 -7.14 -1.30
CA PHE A 140 -9.17 -8.55 -1.02
C PHE A 140 -10.35 -8.66 -0.06
N MET A 141 -11.41 -9.35 -0.48
CA MET A 141 -12.53 -9.85 0.33
C MET A 141 -13.41 -8.78 1.03
N VAL A 142 -12.91 -7.57 1.29
CA VAL A 142 -13.51 -6.61 2.21
C VAL A 142 -14.13 -5.42 1.48
N LEU A 143 -15.44 -5.51 1.24
CA LEU A 143 -16.22 -4.42 0.65
C LEU A 143 -16.20 -3.13 1.50
N LYS A 144 -15.90 -3.19 2.80
CA LYS A 144 -15.79 -1.99 3.64
C LYS A 144 -14.69 -1.03 3.21
N ALA A 145 -13.66 -1.51 2.51
CA ALA A 145 -12.59 -0.68 1.96
C ALA A 145 -12.90 -0.18 0.55
N TYR A 146 -13.95 -0.72 -0.10
CA TYR A 146 -14.27 -0.49 -1.51
C TYR A 146 -14.32 0.98 -1.87
N GLU A 147 -15.15 1.77 -1.17
CA GLU A 147 -15.37 3.18 -1.51
C GLU A 147 -14.06 3.97 -1.51
N ASN A 148 -13.28 3.86 -0.44
CA ASN A 148 -12.01 4.56 -0.30
C ASN A 148 -10.99 4.12 -1.37
N LEU A 149 -10.87 2.82 -1.61
CA LEU A 149 -9.90 2.27 -2.57
C LEU A 149 -10.29 2.58 -4.01
N LYS A 150 -11.59 2.55 -4.32
CA LYS A 150 -12.11 2.94 -5.63
C LYS A 150 -11.91 4.42 -5.87
N GLU A 151 -12.24 5.27 -4.90
CA GLU A 151 -12.03 6.72 -5.01
C GLU A 151 -10.54 7.04 -5.23
N LEU A 152 -9.64 6.39 -4.49
CA LEU A 152 -8.20 6.55 -4.65
C LEU A 152 -7.71 6.17 -6.06
N ALA A 153 -8.19 5.04 -6.59
CA ALA A 153 -7.85 4.64 -7.95
C ALA A 153 -8.41 5.62 -8.98
N ASP A 154 -9.70 5.94 -8.93
CA ASP A 154 -10.35 6.81 -9.91
C ASP A 154 -9.69 8.19 -9.95
N LYS A 155 -9.45 8.80 -8.79
CA LYS A 155 -8.84 10.14 -8.70
C LYS A 155 -7.36 10.19 -9.09
N THR A 156 -6.68 9.04 -9.18
CA THR A 156 -5.29 8.95 -9.66
C THR A 156 -5.17 8.34 -11.05
N ARG A 157 -6.30 8.15 -11.78
CA ARG A 157 -6.35 7.48 -13.09
C ARG A 157 -5.86 6.03 -13.04
N GLY A 158 -6.00 5.43 -11.86
CA GLY A 158 -5.78 4.05 -11.50
C GLY A 158 -6.88 3.11 -11.97
N GLU A 159 -6.72 1.84 -11.64
CA GLU A 159 -7.77 0.82 -11.74
C GLU A 159 -8.04 0.23 -10.36
N PHE A 160 -9.32 0.06 -10.04
CA PHE A 160 -9.75 -0.73 -8.89
C PHE A 160 -10.00 -2.19 -9.30
N THR A 161 -9.52 -3.13 -8.50
CA THR A 161 -9.79 -4.57 -8.63
C THR A 161 -10.24 -5.14 -7.29
N LEU A 162 -11.31 -5.94 -7.29
CA LEU A 162 -11.71 -6.76 -6.14
C LEU A 162 -11.32 -8.21 -6.38
N VAL A 163 -10.69 -8.83 -5.39
CA VAL A 163 -10.46 -10.27 -5.33
C VAL A 163 -11.39 -10.85 -4.27
N THR A 164 -12.30 -11.73 -4.67
CA THR A 164 -13.26 -12.36 -3.76
C THR A 164 -12.60 -13.46 -2.92
N GLU A 165 -13.30 -13.96 -1.89
CA GLU A 165 -12.82 -15.08 -1.06
C GLU A 165 -12.49 -16.33 -1.88
N ASN A 166 -13.21 -16.55 -2.99
CA ASN A 166 -12.99 -17.68 -3.89
C ASN A 166 -11.89 -17.42 -4.93
N GLY A 167 -11.18 -16.28 -4.84
CA GLY A 167 -10.13 -15.88 -5.76
C GLY A 167 -10.62 -15.32 -7.10
N GLU A 168 -11.92 -15.04 -7.23
CA GLU A 168 -12.47 -14.40 -8.44
C GLU A 168 -12.01 -12.94 -8.52
N ILE A 169 -11.64 -12.50 -9.72
CA ILE A 169 -11.18 -11.14 -9.98
C ILE A 169 -12.32 -10.35 -10.63
N LEU A 170 -12.88 -9.39 -9.89
CA LEU A 170 -13.95 -8.51 -10.34
C LEU A 170 -13.41 -7.11 -10.64
N ARG A 171 -13.94 -6.48 -11.71
CA ARG A 171 -13.61 -5.11 -12.11
C ARG A 171 -14.83 -4.36 -12.64
N GLY A 172 -14.76 -3.03 -12.61
CA GLY A 172 -15.78 -2.14 -13.18
C GLY A 172 -17.19 -2.48 -12.69
N ARG A 173 -18.13 -2.64 -13.63
CA ARG A 173 -19.56 -2.89 -13.36
C ARG A 173 -19.81 -4.12 -12.50
N ASP A 174 -18.96 -5.14 -12.57
CA ASP A 174 -19.17 -6.37 -11.80
C ASP A 174 -18.90 -6.14 -10.30
N VAL A 175 -17.97 -5.25 -9.97
CA VAL A 175 -17.76 -4.81 -8.59
C VAL A 175 -18.91 -3.93 -8.11
N GLU A 176 -19.35 -2.97 -8.94
CA GLU A 176 -20.42 -2.04 -8.58
C GLU A 176 -21.73 -2.77 -8.25
N LYS A 177 -22.08 -3.81 -9.02
CA LYS A 177 -23.22 -4.68 -8.72
C LYS A 177 -23.11 -5.40 -7.38
N LEU A 178 -21.90 -5.75 -6.96
CA LEU A 178 -21.67 -6.43 -5.69
C LEU A 178 -21.71 -5.45 -4.51
N ALA A 179 -21.15 -4.25 -4.69
CA ALA A 179 -21.11 -3.22 -3.65
C ALA A 179 -22.49 -2.58 -3.38
N ASN A 180 -23.40 -2.59 -4.36
CA ASN A 180 -24.75 -2.02 -4.26
C ASN A 180 -25.83 -3.03 -3.81
N LYS A 181 -25.44 -4.25 -3.43
CA LYS A 181 -26.31 -5.27 -2.82
C LYS A 181 -26.23 -5.20 -1.31
#